data_AF-A0A968MG57-F1
#
_entry.id   AF-A0A968MG57-F1
#
_cell.length_a   1.000
_cell.length_b   1.000
_cell.length_c   1.000
_cell.angle_alpha   90.00
_cell.angle_beta   90.00
_cell.angle_gamma   90.00
#
_symmetry.space_group_name_H-M   'P 1'
#
loop_
_entity.id
_entity.type
_entity.pdbx_description
1 polymer ?
#
loop_
_entity_poly.entity_id
_entity_poly.type
_entity_poly.pdbx_seq_one_letter_code
_entity_poly.pdbx_strand_id
1 'polypeptide(L)' 'MVSSESIKAIKSFSKKYKLTQVPFLKVLKVGTEAFYKTFGSLSVPSIFIYDTKRRLIKTFKGEVKVEKLLEYLPKTR' A
#
# COMPACT_ATOMS: atom_id res chain seq x y z
N MET A 1 -2.30 3.07 -0.20
CA MET A 1 -2.14 2.23 -1.41
C MET A 1 -1.60 3.07 -2.54
N VAL A 2 -0.74 2.49 -3.38
CA VAL A 2 -0.13 3.18 -4.53
C VAL A 2 -0.31 2.33 -5.80
N SER A 3 -0.46 2.96 -6.96
CA SER A 3 -0.57 2.27 -8.25
C SER A 3 -0.02 3.12 -9.40
N SER A 4 0.52 2.48 -10.44
CA SER A 4 0.98 3.13 -11.68
C SER A 4 -0.15 3.50 -12.64
N GLU A 5 -1.38 3.05 -12.36
CA GLU A 5 -2.57 3.32 -13.16
C GLU A 5 -2.82 4.81 -13.44
N SER A 6 -3.67 5.09 -14.43
CA SER A 6 -4.08 6.46 -14.72
C SER A 6 -4.80 7.09 -13.52
N ILE A 7 -4.66 8.41 -13.33
CA ILE A 7 -5.33 9.11 -12.24
C ILE A 7 -6.86 8.96 -12.32
N LYS A 8 -7.41 8.86 -13.54
CA LYS A 8 -8.84 8.60 -13.79
C LYS A 8 -9.25 7.22 -13.27
N ALA A 9 -8.47 6.17 -13.60
CA ALA A 9 -8.73 4.82 -13.12
C ALA A 9 -8.66 4.73 -11.58
N ILE A 10 -7.64 5.35 -10.98
CA ILE A 10 -7.49 5.42 -9.52
C ILE A 10 -8.69 6.10 -8.86
N LYS A 11 -9.13 7.27 -9.36
CA LYS A 11 -10.31 7.97 -8.84
C LYS A 11 -11.59 7.13 -8.96
N SER A 12 -11.80 6.50 -10.11
CA SER A 12 -12.94 5.60 -10.34
C SER A 12 -12.93 4.41 -9.38
N PHE A 13 -11.77 3.78 -9.18
CA PHE A 13 -11.59 2.67 -8.25
C PHE A 13 -11.91 3.11 -6.81
N SER A 14 -11.32 4.22 -6.36
CA SER A 14 -11.57 4.75 -5.02
C SER A 14 -13.03 5.07 -4.76
N LYS A 15 -13.75 5.62 -5.76
CA LYS A 15 -15.20 5.87 -5.65
C LYS A 15 -16.02 4.58 -5.63
N LYS A 16 -15.73 3.64 -6.54
CA LYS A 16 -16.44 2.36 -6.66
C LYS A 16 -16.42 1.57 -5.35
N TYR A 17 -15.26 1.53 -4.68
CA TYR A 17 -15.08 0.78 -3.43
C TYR A 17 -15.22 1.64 -2.17
N LYS A 18 -15.77 2.87 -2.28
CA LYS A 18 -15.97 3.81 -1.16
C LYS A 18 -14.71 4.12 -0.33
N LEU A 19 -13.52 3.96 -0.93
CA LEU A 19 -12.25 4.17 -0.23
C LEU A 19 -12.02 5.65 0.12
N THR A 20 -12.68 6.57 -0.59
CA THR A 20 -12.66 8.00 -0.27
C THR A 20 -13.34 8.34 1.05
N GLN A 21 -14.14 7.42 1.62
CA GLN A 21 -14.83 7.61 2.90
C GLN A 21 -14.00 7.11 4.09
N VAL A 22 -12.85 6.49 3.85
CA VAL A 22 -11.95 5.99 4.90
C VAL A 22 -10.88 7.04 5.19
N PRO A 23 -10.97 7.81 6.30
CA PRO A 23 -10.16 9.02 6.49
C PRO A 23 -8.65 8.77 6.60
N PHE A 24 -8.25 7.58 7.04
CA PHE A 24 -6.84 7.18 7.19
C PHE A 24 -6.27 6.46 5.95
N LEU A 25 -7.05 6.27 4.89
CA LEU A 25 -6.60 5.60 3.68
C LEU A 25 -6.34 6.60 2.55
N LYS A 26 -5.12 6.59 2.03
CA LYS A 26 -4.75 7.33 0.80
C LYS A 26 -4.54 6.36 -0.35
N VAL A 27 -5.08 6.68 -1.52
CA VAL A 27 -4.82 5.98 -2.77
C VAL A 27 -4.10 6.94 -3.71
N LEU A 28 -2.86 6.62 -4.09
CA LEU A 28 -1.98 7.54 -4.79
C LEU A 28 -1.50 6.95 -6.12
N LYS A 29 -1.27 7.84 -7.10
CA LYS A 29 -0.54 7.49 -8.32
C LYS A 29 0.95 7.50 -8.04
N VAL A 30 1.68 6.51 -8.55
CA VAL A 30 3.14 6.50 -8.56
C VAL A 30 3.68 6.41 -9.99
N GLY A 31 4.84 7.03 -10.21
CA GLY A 31 5.64 6.79 -11.41
C GLY A 31 6.34 5.45 -11.29
N THR A 32 6.31 4.65 -12.36
CA THR A 32 6.89 3.29 -12.38
C THR A 32 8.39 3.31 -12.13
N GLU A 33 9.13 4.21 -12.75
CA GLU A 33 10.59 4.25 -12.67
C GLU A 33 11.11 4.61 -11.26
N ALA A 34 10.63 5.72 -10.69
CA ALA A 34 11.06 6.16 -9.36
C ALA A 34 10.66 5.18 -8.26
N PHE A 35 9.47 4.57 -8.37
CA PHE A 35 9.01 3.59 -7.40
C PHE A 35 9.80 2.29 -7.51
N TYR A 36 10.06 1.80 -8.72
CA TYR A 36 10.88 0.61 -8.95
C TYR A 36 12.30 0.78 -8.39
N LYS A 37 12.96 1.92 -8.68
CA LYS A 37 14.32 2.21 -8.18
C LYS A 37 14.39 2.21 -6.64
N THR A 38 13.31 2.62 -5.97
CA THR A 38 13.29 2.78 -4.51
C THR A 38 12.84 1.50 -3.79
N PHE A 39 11.85 0.77 -4.33
CA PHE A 39 11.16 -0.31 -3.62
C PHE A 39 11.34 -1.70 -4.27
N GLY A 40 11.94 -1.78 -5.46
CA GLY A 40 12.07 -3.03 -6.22
C GLY A 40 10.82 -3.38 -7.05
N SER A 41 10.79 -4.62 -7.56
CA SER A 41 9.86 -5.06 -8.63
C SER A 41 8.38 -4.68 -8.43
N LEU A 42 7.81 -4.11 -9.48
CA LEU A 42 6.39 -3.79 -9.66
C LEU A 42 5.56 -4.96 -10.18
N SER A 43 6.18 -6.10 -10.48
CA SER A 43 5.50 -7.23 -11.13
C SER A 43 4.48 -7.93 -10.22
N VAL A 44 4.58 -7.74 -8.91
CA VAL A 44 3.70 -8.38 -7.93
C VAL A 44 3.24 -7.37 -6.88
N PRO A 45 2.01 -7.51 -6.34
CA PRO A 45 1.57 -6.74 -5.18
C PRO A 45 2.60 -6.83 -4.06
N SER A 46 2.88 -5.70 -3.40
CA SER A 46 3.84 -5.66 -2.30
C SER A 46 3.30 -4.80 -1.16
N ILE A 47 3.56 -5.24 0.07
CA ILE A 47 3.16 -4.55 1.30
C ILE A 47 4.41 -4.20 2.08
N PHE A 48 4.52 -2.93 2.47
CA PHE A 48 5.61 -2.41 3.28
C PHE A 48 5.02 -1.88 4.58
N ILE A 49 5.52 -2.38 5.71
CA ILE A 49 5.11 -1.95 7.05
C ILE A 49 6.27 -1.17 7.66
N TYR A 50 5.96 0.02 8.18
CA TYR A 50 6.92 0.92 8.81
C TYR A 50 6.51 1.19 10.26
N ASP A 51 7.50 1.41 11.13
CA ASP A 51 7.24 1.89 12.48
C ASP A 51 7.04 3.42 12.54
N THR A 52 6.77 3.95 13.74
CA THR A 52 6.58 5.39 13.98
C THR A 52 7.83 6.23 13.73
N LYS A 53 9.01 5.60 13.70
CA LYS A 53 10.30 6.23 13.35
C LYS A 53 10.61 6.12 11.85
N ARG A 54 9.62 5.72 11.03
CA ARG A 54 9.72 5.52 9.58
C ARG A 54 10.73 4.44 9.17
N ARG A 55 11.04 3.50 10.06
CA ARG A 55 11.92 2.36 9.75
C ARG A 55 11.10 1.24 9.15
N LEU A 56 11.57 0.63 8.07
CA LEU A 56 10.94 -0.54 7.46
C LEU A 56 11.06 -1.73 8.42
N ILE A 57 9.93 -2.28 8.86
CA ILE A 57 9.89 -3.44 9.77
C ILE A 57 9.57 -4.74 9.05
N LYS A 58 8.82 -4.68 7.94
CA LYS A 58 8.43 -5.86 7.18
C LYS A 58 8.10 -5.52 5.73
N THR A 59 8.48 -6.45 4.85
CA THR A 59 8.03 -6.48 3.45
C THR A 59 7.37 -7.82 3.17
N PHE A 60 6.25 -7.77 2.47
CA PHE A 60 5.65 -8.94 1.82
C PHE A 60 5.61 -8.71 0.31
N LYS A 61 5.89 -9.76 -0.46
CA LYS A 61 5.79 -9.78 -1.92
C LYS A 61 4.74 -10.82 -2.32
N GLY A 62 3.91 -10.48 -3.29
CA GLY A 62 2.78 -11.30 -3.71
C GLY A 62 1.55 -11.11 -2.81
N GLU A 63 0.60 -12.03 -2.97
CA GLU A 63 -0.62 -12.05 -2.17
C GLU A 63 -0.34 -12.43 -0.73
N VAL A 64 -1.01 -11.75 0.20
CA VAL A 64 -0.80 -11.93 1.65
C VAL A 64 -2.16 -12.02 2.32
N LYS A 65 -2.30 -13.03 3.18
CA LYS A 65 -3.44 -13.17 4.09
C LYS A 65 -3.49 -12.03 5.10
N VAL A 66 -4.66 -11.43 5.31
CA VAL A 66 -4.82 -10.26 6.20
C VAL A 66 -4.39 -10.57 7.63
N GLU A 67 -4.62 -11.80 8.10
CA GLU A 67 -4.22 -12.27 9.43
C GLU A 67 -2.72 -12.08 9.68
N LYS A 68 -1.90 -12.29 8.64
CA LYS A 68 -0.45 -12.09 8.71
C LYS A 68 -0.06 -10.62 8.83
N LEU A 69 -0.89 -9.70 8.37
CA LEU A 69 -0.67 -8.26 8.53
C LEU A 69 -1.00 -7.81 9.96
N LEU A 70 -2.06 -8.38 10.56
CA LEU A 70 -2.52 -8.04 11.90
C LEU A 70 -1.48 -8.36 12.99
N GLU A 71 -0.61 -9.37 12.76
CA GLU A 71 0.51 -9.71 13.65
C GLU A 71 1.50 -8.53 13.86
N TYR A 72 1.51 -7.53 12.96
CA TYR A 72 2.40 -6.37 13.01
C TYR A 72 1.71 -5.10 13.53
N LEU A 73 0.43 -5.17 13.90
CA LEU A 73 -0.23 -4.06 14.57
C LEU A 73 0.28 -3.94 16.01
N PRO A 74 0.34 -2.71 16.57
CA PRO A 74 0.59 -2.53 17.99
C PRO A 74 -0.42 -3.36 18.79
N LYS A 75 0.06 -4.18 19.72
CA LYS A 75 -0.83 -4.84 20.67
C LYS A 75 -1.46 -3.75 21.54
N THR A 76 -2.76 -3.51 21.38
CA THR A 76 -3.54 -2.72 22.33
C THR A 76 -3.40 -3.39 23.69
N ARG A 77 -2.89 -2.64 24.67
CA ARG A 77 -2.94 -3.02 26.09
C ARG A 77 -4.36 -2.86 26.60
#